data_AF-A0A1V4H784-F1
#
_entry.id   AF-A0A1V4H784-F1
#
_cell.length_a   1.000
_cell.length_b   1.000
_cell.length_c   1.000
_cell.angle_alpha   90.00
_cell.angle_beta   90.00
_cell.angle_gamma   90.00
#
_symmetry.space_group_name_H-M   'P 1'
#
loop_
_entity.id
_entity.type
_entity.pdbx_description
1 polymer ?
#
loop_
_entity_poly.entity_id
_entity_poly.type
_entity_poly.pdbx_seq_one_letter_code
_entity_poly.pdbx_strand_id
1 'polypeptide(L)' 'MLEIDAIQKKHQYTVSVKVDNSNAKGLLLKMKEKLISENELSSENGLSFTAYACIQESILVIAADQTQC' A
#
# COMPACT_ATOMS: atom_id res chain seq x y z
N MET A 1 -1.03 0.69 -19.21
CA MET A 1 0.05 0.81 -18.22
C MET A 1 -0.64 1.14 -16.91
N LEU A 2 -0.69 0.21 -15.97
CA LEU A 2 -1.47 0.39 -14.74
C LEU A 2 -0.71 1.38 -13.85
N GLU A 3 -1.07 2.65 -14.02
CA GLU A 3 -1.32 3.74 -13.06
C GLU A 3 -0.71 3.70 -11.64
N ILE A 4 0.40 3.00 -11.36
CA ILE A 4 1.12 3.12 -10.07
C ILE A 4 1.51 4.58 -9.83
N ASP A 5 1.96 5.28 -10.88
CA ASP A 5 2.27 6.71 -10.84
C ASP A 5 1.04 7.57 -10.50
N ALA A 6 -0.15 7.20 -11.00
CA ALA A 6 -1.39 7.90 -10.67
C ALA A 6 -1.85 7.61 -9.24
N ILE A 7 -1.67 6.37 -8.76
CA ILE A 7 -1.94 5.98 -7.36
C ILE A 7 -1.00 6.75 -6.42
N GLN A 8 0.29 6.85 -6.77
CA GLN A 8 1.29 7.63 -6.05
C GLN A 8 0.96 9.12 -5.99
N LYS A 9 0.38 9.68 -7.06
CA LYS A 9 -0.06 11.08 -7.09
C LYS A 9 -1.36 11.32 -6.33
N LYS A 10 -2.22 10.30 -6.23
CA LYS A 10 -3.54 10.40 -5.61
C LYS A 10 -3.49 10.29 -4.09
N HIS A 11 -2.57 9.48 -3.56
CA HIS A 11 -2.49 9.15 -2.15
C HIS A 11 -1.25 9.74 -1.50
N GLN A 12 -1.34 10.07 -0.22
CA GLN A 12 -0.21 10.63 0.53
C GLN A 12 0.93 9.63 0.71
N TYR A 13 0.59 8.36 0.94
CA TYR A 13 1.57 7.30 1.15
C TYR A 13 1.23 6.11 0.27
N THR A 14 2.26 5.48 -0.29
CA THR A 14 2.08 4.26 -1.08
C THR A 14 3.26 3.32 -0.92
N VAL A 15 2.99 2.02 -0.89
CA VAL A 15 3.99 0.97 -1.03
C VAL A 15 3.49 -0.08 -2.01
N SER A 16 4.38 -0.60 -2.83
CA SER A 16 4.07 -1.65 -3.81
C SER A 16 4.96 -2.86 -3.61
N VAL A 17 4.41 -4.06 -3.84
CA VAL A 17 5.17 -5.29 -3.80
C VAL A 17 4.72 -6.22 -4.92
N LYS A 18 5.67 -6.96 -5.49
CA LYS A 18 5.36 -8.07 -6.38
C LYS A 18 4.85 -9.24 -5.54
N VAL A 19 3.71 -9.78 -5.93
CA VAL A 19 3.02 -10.88 -5.27
C VAL A 19 3.43 -12.19 -5.93
N ASP A 20 3.79 -13.14 -5.10
CA ASP A 20 4.01 -14.52 -5.49
C ASP A 20 3.55 -15.46 -4.35
N ASN A 21 3.52 -16.76 -4.62
CA ASN A 21 3.00 -17.72 -3.65
C ASN A 21 3.81 -17.75 -2.33
N SER A 22 5.09 -17.36 -2.35
CA SER A 22 5.92 -17.35 -1.15
C SER A 22 5.58 -16.20 -0.19
N ASN A 23 5.02 -15.10 -0.71
CA ASN A 23 4.74 -13.90 0.07
C ASN A 23 3.25 -13.58 0.26
N ALA A 24 2.35 -14.29 -0.42
CA ALA A 24 0.90 -14.05 -0.38
C ALA A 24 0.30 -14.16 1.04
N LYS A 25 0.81 -15.06 1.88
CA LYS A 25 0.26 -15.28 3.23
C LYS A 25 0.57 -14.08 4.14
N GLY A 26 -0.49 -13.39 4.57
CA GLY A 26 -0.40 -12.22 5.44
C GLY A 26 0.18 -10.99 4.75
N LEU A 27 0.22 -10.97 3.41
CA LEU A 27 0.84 -9.91 2.63
C LEU A 27 0.27 -8.52 2.96
N LEU A 28 -1.05 -8.41 3.05
CA LEU A 28 -1.74 -7.15 3.34
C LEU A 28 -1.28 -6.52 4.67
N LEU A 29 -1.16 -7.34 5.72
CA LEU A 29 -0.70 -6.86 7.03
C LEU A 29 0.74 -6.38 6.96
N LYS A 30 1.63 -7.20 6.36
CA LYS A 30 3.04 -6.85 6.18
C LYS A 30 3.23 -5.57 5.37
N MET A 31 2.38 -5.34 4.37
CA MET A 31 2.42 -4.13 3.56
C MET A 31 1.93 -2.90 4.33
N LYS A 32 0.90 -3.03 5.18
CA LYS A 32 0.49 -1.95 6.09
C LYS A 32 1.63 -1.58 7.04
N GLU A 33 2.24 -2.57 7.70
CA GLU A 33 3.37 -2.38 8.60
C GLU A 33 4.56 -1.74 7.86
N LYS A 34 4.83 -2.19 6.64
CA LYS A 34 5.86 -1.62 5.77
C LYS A 34 5.56 -0.15 5.44
N LEU A 35 4.33 0.19 5.07
CA LEU A 35 3.94 1.57 4.76
C LEU A 35 4.16 2.47 5.98
N ILE A 36 3.72 2.04 7.15
CA ILE A 36 3.87 2.79 8.40
C ILE A 36 5.36 2.99 8.73
N SER A 37 6.16 1.92 8.63
CA SER A 37 7.59 1.96 8.93
C SER A 37 8.39 2.79 7.93
N GLU A 38 8.10 2.71 6.64
CA GLU A 38 8.84 3.46 5.58
C GLU A 38 8.50 4.95 5.58
N ASN A 39 7.33 5.33 6.10
CA ASN A 39 6.87 6.72 6.14
C ASN A 39 6.92 7.31 7.56
N GLU A 40 7.60 6.64 8.50
CA GLU A 40 7.77 7.06 9.90
C GLU A 40 6.45 7.44 10.61
N LEU A 41 5.36 6.76 10.24
CA LEU A 41 4.03 7.02 10.78
C LEU A 41 3.92 6.43 12.19
N SER A 42 3.35 7.19 13.12
CA SER A 42 3.28 6.78 14.53
C SER A 42 2.34 5.60 14.77
N SER A 43 1.32 5.42 13.93
CA SER A 43 0.34 4.33 14.02
C SER A 43 -0.51 4.24 12.75
N GLU A 44 -1.30 3.16 12.63
CA GLU A 44 -2.39 3.08 11.65
C GLU A 44 -3.61 3.97 12.01
N ASN A 45 -3.65 4.49 13.23
CA ASN A 45 -4.72 5.37 13.69
C ASN A 45 -4.72 6.69 12.91
N GLY A 46 -5.88 7.03 12.34
CA GLY A 46 -6.02 8.21 11.49
C GLY A 46 -5.51 8.01 10.07
N LEU A 47 -5.29 6.76 9.63
CA LEU A 47 -5.00 6.44 8.23
C LEU A 47 -6.16 5.68 7.59
N SER A 48 -6.57 6.12 6.41
CA SER A 48 -7.46 5.39 5.52
C SER A 48 -6.63 4.63 4.49
N PHE A 49 -6.73 3.29 4.49
CA PHE A 49 -5.97 2.44 3.57
C PHE A 49 -6.80 2.05 2.34
N THR A 50 -6.17 2.11 1.17
CA THR A 50 -6.74 1.60 -0.09
C THR A 50 -5.79 0.58 -0.72
N ALA A 51 -6.32 -0.56 -1.15
CA ALA A 51 -5.53 -1.61 -1.81
C ALA A 51 -5.86 -1.67 -3.31
N TYR A 52 -4.83 -1.70 -4.15
CA TYR A 52 -4.93 -1.85 -5.60
C TYR A 52 -4.19 -3.09 -6.06
N ALA A 53 -4.89 -3.99 -6.76
CA ALA A 53 -4.29 -5.19 -7.34
C ALA A 53 -4.06 -5.01 -8.84
N CYS A 54 -2.81 -4.96 -9.27
CA CYS A 54 -2.41 -5.05 -10.67
C CYS A 54 -2.16 -6.53 -11.03
N ILE A 55 -3.20 -7.19 -11.56
CA ILE A 55 -3.19 -8.63 -11.85
C ILE A 55 -2.18 -8.98 -12.95
N GLN A 56 -2.03 -8.13 -13.97
CA GLN A 56 -1.16 -8.41 -15.12
C GLN A 56 0.33 -8.45 -14.73
N GLU A 57 0.72 -7.64 -13.75
CA GLU A 57 2.11 -7.53 -13.30
C GLU A 57 2.37 -8.30 -12.00
N SER A 58 1.32 -8.96 -11.47
CA SER A 58 1.29 -9.54 -10.13
C SER A 58 1.79 -8.56 -9.07
N ILE A 59 1.30 -7.33 -9.08
CA ILE A 59 1.67 -6.29 -8.10
C ILE A 59 0.48 -5.96 -7.23
N LEU A 60 0.72 -5.88 -5.93
CA LEU A 60 -0.22 -5.30 -4.97
C LEU A 60 0.35 -3.96 -4.53
N VAL A 61 -0.48 -2.93 -4.54
CA VAL A 61 -0.16 -1.59 -4.03
C VAL A 61 -1.07 -1.33 -2.85
N ILE A 62 -0.49 -0.89 -1.74
CA ILE A 62 -1.22 -0.36 -0.60
C ILE A 62 -0.94 1.13 -0.54
N ALA A 63 -2.01 1.90 -0.54
CA ALA A 63 -1.97 3.33 -0.37
C ALA A 63 -2.63 3.70 0.97
N ALA A 64 -2.21 4.82 1.54
CA ALA A 64 -2.81 5.38 2.73
C ALA A 64 -2.92 6.90 2.65
N ASP A 65 -3.98 7.43 3.23
CA ASP A 65 -4.19 8.87 3.42
C ASP A 65 -4.46 9.15 4.88
N GLN A 66 -3.93 10.27 5.38
CA GLN A 66 -4.33 10.77 6.67
C GLN A 66 -5.81 11.18 6.62
N THR A 67 -6.63 10.53 7.45
CA THR A 67 -7.99 10.93 7.71
C THR A 67 -7.92 12.20 8.55
N GLN A 68 -8.04 13.38 7.92
CA GLN A 68 -8.19 14.63 8.66
C GLN A 68 -9.44 14.51 9.55
N CYS A 69 -9.24 14.58 10.87
CA CYS A 69 -10.31 14.89 11.82
C CYS A 69 -10.74 16.36 11.66
#